data_AF-A0A392TV08-F1
#
_entry.id   AF-A0A392TV08-F1
#
_cell.length_a   1.000
_cell.length_b   1.000
_cell.length_c   1.000
_cell.angle_alpha   90.00
_cell.angle_beta   90.00
_cell.angle_gamma   90.00
#
_symmetry.space_group_name_H-M   'P 1'
#
loop_
_entity.id
_entity.type
_entity.pdbx_description
1 polymer ?
#
loop_
_entity_poly.entity_id
_entity_poly.type
_entity_poly.pdbx_seq_one_letter_code
_entity_poly.pdbx_strand_id
1 'polypeptide(L)' 'MLVGVNVDESWLLEAAAVLGCSVGKIPFMYLGLPIGGDPRRLSFWEPV' A
#
# COMPACT_ATOMS: atom_id res chain seq x y z
N MET A 1 -9.27 -1.32 11.09
CA MET A 1 -8.91 -0.93 9.71
C MET A 1 -7.47 -1.36 9.49
N LEU A 2 -7.21 -2.15 8.45
CA LEU A 2 -5.89 -2.66 8.08
C LEU A 2 -5.45 -2.00 6.77
N VAL A 3 -4.20 -1.53 6.70
CA VAL A 3 -3.64 -0.89 5.50
C VAL A 3 -2.35 -1.61 5.15
N GLY A 4 -2.25 -2.09 3.92
CA GLY A 4 -1.07 -2.78 3.41
C GLY A 4 -0.10 -1.81 2.75
N VAL A 5 1.20 -1.98 3.01
CA VAL A 5 2.28 -1.27 2.32
C VAL A 5 3.17 -2.32 1.67
N ASN A 6 3.29 -2.28 0.34
CA ASN A 6 4.07 -3.25 -0.45
C ASN A 6 3.69 -4.73 -0.19
N VAL A 7 2.39 -5.00 -0.04
CA VAL A 7 1.84 -6.36 0.12
C VAL A 7 0.79 -6.62 -0.94
N ASP A 8 0.61 -7.88 -1.30
CA ASP A 8 -0.44 -8.28 -2.24
C ASP A 8 -1.84 -7.98 -1.67
N GLU A 9 -2.74 -7.54 -2.53
CA GLU A 9 -4.11 -7.22 -2.15
C GLU A 9 -4.87 -8.46 -1.66
N SER A 10 -4.61 -9.64 -2.23
CA SER A 10 -5.27 -10.88 -1.81
C SER A 10 -4.88 -11.24 -0.37
N TRP A 11 -3.60 -11.11 -0.04
CA TRP A 11 -3.11 -11.39 1.31
C TRP A 11 -3.65 -10.37 2.32
N LEU A 12 -3.70 -9.09 1.95
CA LEU A 12 -4.25 -8.03 2.80
C LEU A 12 -5.74 -8.26 3.12
N LEU A 13 -6.51 -8.71 2.12
CA LEU A 13 -7.92 -9.05 2.29
C LEU A 13 -8.11 -10.25 3.22
N GLU A 14 -7.32 -11.31 3.05
CA GLU A 14 -7.34 -12.48 3.94
C GLU A 14 -6.98 -12.10 5.39
N ALA A 15 -5.92 -11.31 5.57
CA ALA A 15 -5.51 -10.83 6.89
C ALA A 15 -6.60 -9.96 7.55
N ALA A 16 -7.23 -9.08 6.78
CA ALA A 16 -8.31 -8.24 7.27
C ALA A 16 -9.54 -9.07 7.69
N ALA A 17 -9.87 -10.13 6.93
CA ALA A 17 -10.94 -11.06 7.26
C ALA A 17 -10.66 -11.83 8.57
N VAL A 18 -9.44 -12.35 8.74
CA VAL A 18 -9.02 -13.05 9.98
C VAL A 18 -9.07 -12.11 11.20
N LEU A 19 -8.66 -10.85 11.02
CA LEU A 19 -8.66 -9.85 12.08
C LEU A 19 -10.03 -9.19 12.31
N GLY A 20 -11.05 -9.54 11.51
CA GLY A 20 -12.40 -8.97 11.61
C GLY A 20 -12.46 -7.46 11.36
N CYS A 21 -11.61 -6.94 10.48
CA CYS A 21 -11.53 -5.51 10.21
C CYS A 21 -11.63 -5.19 8.71
N SER A 22 -11.94 -3.94 8.37
CA SER A 22 -11.97 -3.47 6.99
C SER A 22 -10.57 -3.18 6.45
N VAL A 23 -10.37 -3.42 5.15
CA VAL A 23 -9.19 -2.91 4.43
C VAL A 23 -9.38 -1.43 4.15
N GLY A 24 -8.37 -0.65 4.50
CA GLY A 24 -8.27 0.76 4.22
C GLY A 24 -7.30 1.05 3.08
N LYS A 25 -7.64 2.02 2.23
CA LYS A 25 -6.73 2.58 1.24
C LYS A 25 -6.53 4.05 1.54
N ILE A 26 -5.34 4.40 2.01
CA ILE A 26 -4.93 5.78 2.21
C ILE A 26 -3.67 6.03 1.36
N PRO A 27 -3.58 7.20 0.68
CA PRO A 27 -2.38 7.55 -0.06
C PRO A 27 -1.23 7.70 0.93
N PHE A 28 -0.35 6.70 0.99
CA PHE A 28 0.83 6.71 1.83
C PHE A 28 1.95 7.39 1.05
N MET A 29 2.04 8.71 1.15
CA MET A 29 3.04 9.52 0.44
C MET A 29 4.05 10.12 1.42
N TYR A 30 5.32 10.05 1.10
CA TYR A 30 6.41 10.72 1.82
C TYR A 30 7.28 11.49 0.84
N LEU A 31 7.41 12.81 1.07
CA LEU A 31 8.16 13.72 0.19
C LEU A 31 7.73 13.65 -1.29
N GLY A 32 6.43 13.40 -1.55
CA GLY A 32 5.90 13.28 -2.90
C GLY A 32 6.07 11.91 -3.55
N LEU A 33 6.54 10.89 -2.82
CA LEU A 33 6.71 9.52 -3.32
C LEU A 33 5.84 8.52 -2.55
N PRO A 34 5.31 7.46 -3.20
CA PRO A 34 4.53 6.45 -2.51
C PRO A 34 5.41 5.60 -1.59
N ILE A 35 5.08 5.54 -0.30
CA ILE A 35 5.76 4.66 0.66
C ILE A 35 5.51 3.21 0.26
N GLY A 36 6.58 2.42 0.20
CA GLY A 36 6.54 1.02 -0.22
C GLY A 36 6.51 0.79 -1.72
N GLY A 37 6.62 1.83 -2.55
CA GLY A 37 6.87 1.65 -3.98
C GLY A 37 8.30 1.19 -4.28
N ASP A 38 8.52 0.64 -5.47
CA ASP A 38 9.83 0.12 -5.90
C ASP A 38 10.68 1.24 -6.55
N PRO A 39 11.76 1.71 -5.90
CA PRO A 39 12.59 2.80 -6.42
C PRO A 39 13.36 2.43 -7.70
N ARG A 40 13.40 1.14 -8.09
CA ARG A 40 14.04 0.69 -9.33
C ARG A 40 13.16 0.92 -10.56
N ARG A 41 11.86 1.16 -10.38
CA ARG A 41 10.93 1.42 -11.49
C ARG A 41 10.96 2.90 -11.81
N LEU A 42 11.16 3.27 -13.08
CA LEU A 42 11.19 4.67 -13.51
C LEU A 42 9.89 5.41 -13.11
N SER A 43 8.74 4.73 -13.24
CA SER A 43 7.41 5.25 -12.86
C SER A 43 7.27 5.60 -11.38
N PHE A 44 8.14 5.10 -10.50
CA PHE A 44 8.15 5.48 -9.08
C PHE A 44 8.56 6.94 -8.88
N TRP A 45 9.41 7.46 -9.77
CA TRP A 45 9.95 8.82 -9.70
C TRP A 45 9.14 9.81 -10.53
N GLU A 46 8.07 9.38 -11.19
CA GLU A 46 7.17 10.28 -11.89
C GLU A 46 6.40 11.13 -10.86
N PRO A 47 6.35 12.47 -11.04
CA PRO A 47 5.56 13.33 -10.17
C PRO A 47 4.08 12.91 -10.17
N VAL A 48 3.48 12.83 -8.99
CA VAL A 48 2.05 12.57 -8.80
C VAL A 48 1.21 13.81 -9.08
#